data_AF-A0A1V6A316-F1
#
_entry.id   AF-A0A1V6A316-F1
#
_cell.length_a   1.000
_cell.length_b   1.000
_cell.length_c   1.000
_cell.angle_alpha   90.00
_cell.angle_beta   90.00
_cell.angle_gamma   90.00
#
_symmetry.space_group_name_H-M   'P 1'
#
loop_
_entity.id
_entity.type
_entity.pdbx_description
1 polymer ?
#
loop_
_entity_poly.entity_id
_entity_poly.type
_entity_poly.pdbx_seq_one_letter_code
_entity_poly.pdbx_strand_id
1 'polypeptide(L)'
;MFNKITKNRFGHLFFSLFIFTLLFVIFFYTRETLENSYPAFFVFLGATFLTLSAIYVIYGFSKLNLDRTAYLLLGFIGVICAYFAAQPMVKRAETMRKNAGICAQTLKITASIASTGAEQVNLNAIKFRNELYSSVSEFIGENIKEPVLFIFLLALSQLLLASGIGLWIGNGIDKISHLIPVALVAAIADIWSVAAGATSAIVVSPIMNYFFLRFPVFGSSSIPYLIGLTDYLFFGIFFQASVRYNLGVVKNTFLLALSFLVTVAFALFYGLGLPVLPFMGLFFVLGNLKLLKIDKEDKKEILLFMLAIGLVFTLITFFMK
;
A
#
# COMPACT_ATOMS: atom_id res chain seq x y z
N MET A 1 -29.40 5.60 -20.69
CA MET A 1 -28.95 4.36 -20.01
C MET A 1 -27.99 4.64 -18.85
N PHE A 2 -26.91 5.43 -19.05
CA PHE A 2 -25.96 5.83 -18.00
C PHE A 2 -26.60 6.43 -16.74
N ASN A 3 -27.54 7.37 -16.88
CA ASN A 3 -28.21 8.03 -15.74
C ASN A 3 -29.09 7.10 -14.88
N LYS A 4 -29.46 5.91 -15.41
CA LYS A 4 -30.28 4.93 -14.68
C LYS A 4 -29.39 3.97 -13.88
N ILE A 5 -28.18 3.69 -14.37
CA ILE A 5 -27.16 2.89 -13.69
C ILE A 5 -26.60 3.67 -12.50
N THR A 6 -26.32 4.97 -12.67
CA THR A 6 -25.74 5.81 -11.59
C THR A 6 -26.71 6.12 -10.43
N LYS A 7 -28.02 5.91 -10.57
CA LYS A 7 -28.97 6.08 -9.46
C LYS A 7 -29.14 4.83 -8.59
N ASN A 8 -28.69 3.66 -9.05
CA ASN A 8 -28.74 2.43 -8.28
C ASN A 8 -27.49 2.29 -7.40
N ARG A 9 -27.65 1.93 -6.12
CA ARG A 9 -26.53 1.72 -5.17
C ARG A 9 -25.49 0.75 -5.72
N PHE A 10 -25.94 -0.34 -6.35
CA PHE A 10 -25.06 -1.31 -7.00
C PHE A 10 -24.43 -0.80 -8.29
N GLY A 11 -25.05 0.17 -8.96
CA GLY A 11 -24.55 0.71 -10.22
C GLY A 11 -23.28 1.54 -10.04
N HIS A 12 -23.14 2.26 -8.91
CA HIS A 12 -21.89 2.94 -8.58
C HIS A 12 -20.73 1.95 -8.39
N LEU A 13 -20.95 0.88 -7.61
CA LEU A 13 -19.93 -0.14 -7.40
C LEU A 13 -19.55 -0.82 -8.73
N PHE A 14 -20.54 -1.31 -9.49
CA PHE A 14 -20.29 -1.96 -10.77
C PHE A 14 -19.51 -1.05 -11.73
N PHE A 15 -19.90 0.21 -11.84
CA PHE A 15 -19.23 1.17 -12.70
C PHE A 15 -17.80 1.48 -12.23
N SER A 16 -17.57 1.60 -10.92
CA SER A 16 -16.23 1.81 -10.37
C SER A 16 -15.30 0.63 -10.63
N LEU A 17 -15.78 -0.60 -10.45
CA LEU A 17 -15.02 -1.83 -10.75
C LEU A 17 -14.75 -1.95 -12.25
N PHE A 18 -15.73 -1.59 -13.10
CA PHE A 18 -15.56 -1.57 -14.54
C PHE A 18 -14.47 -0.58 -14.98
N ILE A 19 -14.49 0.66 -14.47
CA ILE A 19 -13.45 1.66 -14.77
C ILE A 19 -12.08 1.15 -14.31
N PHE A 20 -11.97 0.65 -13.08
CA PHE A 20 -10.71 0.14 -12.56
C PHE A 20 -10.17 -1.00 -13.43
N THR A 21 -11.04 -1.94 -13.80
CA THR A 21 -10.68 -3.07 -14.69
C THR A 21 -10.23 -2.59 -16.06
N LEU A 22 -10.97 -1.66 -16.66
CA LEU A 22 -10.65 -1.09 -17.97
C LEU A 22 -9.29 -0.39 -17.95
N LEU A 23 -9.04 0.47 -16.96
CA LEU A 23 -7.75 1.16 -16.81
C LEU A 23 -6.61 0.18 -16.56
N PHE A 24 -6.82 -0.82 -15.70
CA PHE A 24 -5.82 -1.86 -15.44
C PHE A 24 -5.43 -2.59 -16.72
N VAL A 25 -6.43 -3.02 -17.52
CA VAL A 25 -6.20 -3.73 -18.79
C VAL A 25 -5.50 -2.83 -19.80
N ILE A 26 -5.99 -1.60 -20.00
CA ILE A 26 -5.37 -0.65 -20.93
C ILE A 26 -3.90 -0.44 -20.54
N PHE A 27 -3.63 -0.12 -19.28
CA PHE A 27 -2.28 0.20 -18.84
C PHE A 27 -1.37 -1.04 -18.91
N PHE A 28 -1.89 -2.22 -18.60
CA PHE A 28 -1.13 -3.46 -18.73
C PHE A 28 -0.62 -3.69 -20.15
N TYR A 29 -1.47 -3.52 -21.17
CA TYR A 29 -1.08 -3.72 -22.56
C TYR A 29 -0.26 -2.59 -23.17
N THR A 30 -0.34 -1.38 -22.61
CA THR A 30 0.32 -0.18 -23.18
C THR A 30 1.57 0.24 -22.41
N ARG A 31 1.87 -0.38 -21.25
CA ARG A 31 2.96 0.03 -20.37
C ARG A 31 4.34 0.07 -21.02
N GLU A 32 4.65 -0.91 -21.88
CA GLU A 32 5.95 -1.06 -22.55
C GLU A 32 6.08 -0.11 -23.76
N THR A 33 4.98 0.40 -24.30
CA THR A 33 4.99 1.27 -25.49
C THR A 33 5.58 2.65 -25.18
N LEU A 34 5.54 3.07 -23.91
CA LEU A 34 5.94 4.41 -23.45
C LEU A 34 7.25 4.42 -22.64
N GLU A 35 7.96 3.30 -22.57
CA GLU A 35 9.19 3.15 -21.75
C GLU A 35 10.33 4.09 -22.18
N ASN A 36 10.39 4.45 -23.47
CA ASN A 36 11.46 5.30 -24.01
C ASN A 36 11.21 6.81 -23.90
N SER A 37 10.06 7.24 -23.36
CA SER A 37 9.69 8.66 -23.27
C SER A 37 9.42 9.04 -21.81
N TYR A 38 10.25 9.89 -21.19
CA TYR A 38 10.08 10.44 -19.83
C TYR A 38 9.45 9.46 -18.79
N PRO A 39 10.15 8.39 -18.40
CA PRO A 39 9.55 7.27 -17.66
C PRO A 39 8.89 7.70 -16.34
N ALA A 40 9.52 8.58 -15.56
CA ALA A 40 8.96 9.05 -14.28
C ALA A 40 7.61 9.76 -14.44
N PHE A 41 7.42 10.55 -15.50
CA PHE A 41 6.17 11.28 -15.74
C PHE A 41 5.02 10.33 -16.08
N PHE A 42 5.26 9.36 -16.98
CA PHE A 42 4.25 8.39 -17.37
C PHE A 42 3.95 7.38 -16.26
N VAL A 43 4.95 6.97 -15.49
CA VAL A 43 4.75 6.18 -14.26
C VAL A 43 3.86 6.95 -13.28
N PHE A 44 4.15 8.23 -13.04
CA PHE A 44 3.35 9.08 -12.15
C PHE A 44 1.90 9.22 -12.64
N LEU A 45 1.70 9.44 -13.95
CA LEU A 45 0.37 9.55 -14.55
C LEU A 45 -0.41 8.24 -14.43
N GLY A 46 0.23 7.11 -14.72
CA GLY A 46 -0.36 5.78 -14.58
C GLY A 46 -0.74 5.47 -13.14
N ALA A 47 0.16 5.74 -12.19
CA ALA A 47 -0.08 5.59 -10.77
C ALA A 47 -1.25 6.47 -10.30
N THR A 48 -1.32 7.71 -10.79
CA THR A 48 -2.39 8.67 -10.48
C THR A 48 -3.76 8.12 -10.91
N PHE A 49 -3.92 7.71 -12.17
CA PHE A 49 -5.20 7.20 -12.67
C PHE A 49 -5.64 5.90 -11.98
N LEU A 50 -4.71 4.98 -11.70
CA LEU A 50 -5.04 3.75 -10.98
C LEU A 50 -5.35 4.01 -9.51
N THR A 51 -4.68 4.97 -8.87
CA THR A 51 -5.00 5.38 -7.50
C THR A 51 -6.37 6.03 -7.42
N LEU A 52 -6.70 6.93 -8.34
CA LEU A 52 -8.01 7.59 -8.38
C LEU A 52 -9.13 6.59 -8.67
N SER A 53 -8.89 5.61 -9.56
CA SER A 53 -9.89 4.57 -9.82
C SER A 53 -10.03 3.59 -8.66
N ALA A 54 -8.96 3.24 -7.94
CA ALA A 54 -9.01 2.49 -6.69
C ALA A 54 -9.81 3.22 -5.59
N ILE A 55 -9.57 4.53 -5.41
CA ILE A 55 -10.36 5.40 -4.54
C ILE A 55 -11.84 5.37 -4.95
N TYR A 56 -12.12 5.40 -6.26
CA TYR A 56 -13.48 5.33 -6.77
C TYR A 56 -14.17 3.99 -6.49
N VAL A 57 -13.42 2.88 -6.45
CA VAL A 57 -13.93 1.57 -5.99
C VAL A 57 -14.34 1.62 -4.52
N ILE A 58 -13.51 2.20 -3.65
CA ILE A 58 -13.84 2.37 -2.21
C ILE A 58 -15.10 3.23 -2.05
N TYR A 59 -15.20 4.33 -2.82
CA TYR A 59 -16.41 5.14 -2.89
C TYR A 59 -17.63 4.32 -3.35
N GLY A 60 -17.47 3.46 -4.35
CA GLY A 60 -18.50 2.54 -4.82
C GLY A 60 -19.02 1.61 -3.74
N PHE A 61 -18.13 1.01 -2.94
CA PHE A 61 -18.50 0.18 -1.79
C PHE A 61 -19.24 0.98 -0.71
N SER A 62 -18.79 2.19 -0.42
CA SER A 62 -19.48 3.09 0.51
C SER A 62 -20.94 3.34 0.14
N LYS A 63 -21.26 3.44 -1.17
CA LYS A 63 -22.63 3.68 -1.65
C LYS A 63 -23.59 2.51 -1.48
N LEU A 64 -23.09 1.31 -1.16
CA LEU A 64 -23.96 0.19 -0.82
C LEU A 64 -24.73 0.45 0.49
N ASN A 65 -24.19 1.28 1.39
CA ASN A 65 -24.76 1.53 2.73
C ASN A 65 -25.07 0.22 3.48
N LEU A 66 -24.11 -0.71 3.47
CA LEU A 66 -24.26 -1.98 4.16
C LEU A 66 -24.15 -1.79 5.68
N ASP A 67 -24.69 -2.76 6.43
CA ASP A 67 -24.50 -2.83 7.86
C ASP A 67 -23.03 -3.12 8.21
N ARG A 68 -22.62 -2.77 9.44
CA ARG A 68 -21.24 -2.97 9.92
C ARG A 68 -20.79 -4.44 9.77
N THR A 69 -21.64 -5.39 10.13
CA THR A 69 -21.33 -6.83 10.03
C THR A 69 -21.09 -7.25 8.59
N ALA A 70 -21.82 -6.69 7.63
CA ALA A 70 -21.64 -7.00 6.21
C ALA A 70 -20.31 -6.43 5.68
N TYR A 71 -19.93 -5.21 6.07
CA TYR A 71 -18.59 -4.68 5.73
C TYR A 71 -17.45 -5.51 6.34
N LEU A 72 -17.60 -5.96 7.58
CA LEU A 72 -16.63 -6.85 8.23
C LEU A 72 -16.49 -8.17 7.47
N LEU A 73 -17.62 -8.78 7.06
CA LEU A 73 -17.63 -10.01 6.26
C LEU A 73 -16.95 -9.79 4.89
N LEU A 74 -17.24 -8.68 4.20
CA LEU A 74 -16.55 -8.33 2.95
C LEU A 74 -15.05 -8.18 3.16
N GLY A 75 -14.63 -7.55 4.25
CA GLY A 75 -13.23 -7.42 4.62
C GLY A 75 -12.56 -8.79 4.81
N PHE A 76 -13.21 -9.70 5.52
CA PHE A 76 -12.73 -11.07 5.73
C PHE A 76 -12.64 -11.89 4.44
N ILE A 77 -13.65 -11.78 3.57
CA ILE A 77 -13.61 -12.37 2.22
C ILE A 77 -12.42 -11.78 1.44
N GLY A 78 -12.21 -10.48 1.50
CA GLY A 78 -11.06 -9.80 0.90
C GLY A 78 -9.72 -10.35 1.37
N VAL A 79 -9.56 -10.63 2.68
CA VAL A 79 -8.35 -11.28 3.26
C VAL A 79 -8.13 -12.65 2.65
N ILE A 80 -9.16 -13.50 2.62
CA ILE A 80 -9.06 -14.86 2.07
C ILE A 80 -8.68 -14.81 0.58
N CYS A 81 -9.39 -13.99 -0.20
CA CYS A 81 -9.13 -13.83 -1.62
C CYS A 81 -7.72 -13.27 -1.89
N ALA A 82 -7.28 -12.28 -1.12
CA ALA A 82 -5.93 -11.69 -1.25
C ALA A 82 -4.85 -12.72 -0.92
N TYR A 83 -5.05 -13.54 0.11
CA TYR A 83 -4.12 -14.61 0.47
C TYR A 83 -3.90 -15.59 -0.69
N PHE A 84 -4.99 -16.11 -1.27
CA PHE A 84 -4.90 -17.04 -2.40
C PHE A 84 -4.39 -16.38 -3.68
N ALA A 85 -4.81 -15.14 -3.96
CA ALA A 85 -4.38 -14.41 -5.15
C ALA A 85 -2.87 -14.10 -5.12
N ALA A 86 -2.30 -13.86 -3.93
CA ALA A 86 -0.87 -13.59 -3.77
C ALA A 86 0.03 -14.84 -3.89
N GLN A 87 -0.50 -16.05 -3.68
CA GLN A 87 0.29 -17.29 -3.62
C GLN A 87 1.26 -17.50 -4.80
N PRO A 88 0.86 -17.28 -6.07
CA PRO A 88 1.78 -17.47 -7.20
C PRO A 88 2.98 -16.52 -7.14
N MET A 89 2.76 -15.26 -6.76
CA MET A 89 3.82 -14.26 -6.65
C MET A 89 4.73 -14.52 -5.44
N VAL A 90 4.16 -15.00 -4.34
CA VAL A 90 4.90 -15.42 -3.14
C VAL A 90 5.82 -16.60 -3.45
N LYS A 91 5.30 -17.65 -4.09
CA LYS A 91 6.10 -18.83 -4.50
C LYS A 91 7.21 -18.46 -5.47
N ARG A 92 6.94 -17.53 -6.40
CA ARG A 92 7.97 -16.99 -7.30
C ARG A 92 9.06 -16.25 -6.53
N ALA A 93 8.70 -15.35 -5.64
CA ALA A 93 9.66 -14.61 -4.80
C ALA A 93 10.48 -15.54 -3.89
N GLU A 94 9.87 -16.59 -3.33
CA GLU A 94 10.57 -17.62 -2.56
C GLU A 94 11.57 -18.40 -3.42
N THR A 95 11.18 -18.76 -4.64
CA THR A 95 12.06 -19.46 -5.59
C THR A 95 13.25 -18.58 -5.98
N MET A 96 13.02 -17.30 -6.28
CA MET A 96 14.07 -16.32 -6.55
C MET A 96 15.02 -16.20 -5.35
N ARG A 97 14.48 -16.01 -4.15
CA ARG A 97 15.26 -15.87 -2.92
C ARG A 97 16.07 -17.13 -2.60
N LYS A 98 15.49 -18.32 -2.78
CA LYS A 98 16.16 -19.60 -2.52
C LYS A 98 17.33 -19.80 -3.48
N ASN A 99 17.11 -19.61 -4.79
CA ASN A 99 18.15 -19.81 -5.79
C ASN A 99 19.26 -18.77 -5.69
N ALA A 100 18.92 -17.50 -5.56
CA ALA A 100 19.91 -16.44 -5.37
C ALA A 100 20.65 -16.58 -4.02
N GLY A 101 19.97 -17.11 -3.00
CA GLY A 101 20.55 -17.45 -1.70
C GLY A 101 21.60 -18.57 -1.77
N ILE A 102 21.36 -19.62 -2.56
CA ILE A 102 22.33 -20.70 -2.80
C ILE A 102 23.61 -20.11 -3.43
N CYS A 103 23.49 -19.32 -4.48
CA CYS A 103 24.63 -18.67 -5.14
C CYS A 103 25.43 -17.78 -4.17
N ALA A 104 24.74 -16.99 -3.34
CA ALA A 104 25.37 -16.15 -2.33
C ALA A 104 26.09 -16.96 -1.23
N GLN A 105 25.54 -18.09 -0.81
CA GLN A 105 26.17 -19.00 0.16
C GLN A 105 27.40 -19.69 -0.43
N THR A 106 27.33 -20.18 -1.67
CA THR A 106 28.48 -20.78 -2.37
C THR A 106 29.63 -19.79 -2.47
N LEU A 107 29.34 -18.54 -2.81
CA LEU A 107 30.35 -17.47 -2.84
C LEU A 107 30.96 -17.23 -1.46
N LYS A 108 30.14 -17.16 -0.40
CA LYS A 108 30.63 -16.97 0.98
C LYS A 108 31.54 -18.12 1.41
N ILE A 109 31.18 -19.36 1.11
CA ILE A 109 31.98 -20.55 1.42
C ILE A 109 33.29 -20.52 0.62
N THR A 110 33.23 -20.28 -0.68
CA THR A 110 34.41 -20.23 -1.55
C THR A 110 35.37 -19.12 -1.13
N ALA A 111 34.85 -17.94 -0.80
CA ALA A 111 35.64 -16.85 -0.24
C ALA A 111 36.28 -17.26 1.08
N SER A 112 35.54 -17.89 2.01
CA SER A 112 36.10 -18.33 3.29
C SER A 112 37.21 -19.38 3.17
N ILE A 113 37.15 -20.23 2.15
CA ILE A 113 38.19 -21.23 1.86
C ILE A 113 39.41 -20.57 1.20
N ALA A 114 39.19 -19.61 0.30
CA ALA A 114 40.25 -18.93 -0.43
C ALA A 114 40.99 -17.87 0.40
N SER A 115 40.29 -17.20 1.32
CA SER A 115 40.87 -16.19 2.21
C SER A 115 41.25 -16.79 3.55
N THR A 116 42.47 -17.34 3.63
CA THR A 116 43.15 -17.52 4.91
C THR A 116 43.47 -16.13 5.52
N GLY A 117 42.50 -15.52 6.22
CA GLY A 117 42.77 -14.55 7.28
C GLY A 117 42.66 -13.04 7.01
N ALA A 118 41.88 -12.52 6.06
CA ALA A 118 41.76 -11.05 5.87
C ALA A 118 40.33 -10.50 5.93
N GLU A 119 40.04 -9.71 6.97
CA GLU A 119 38.83 -8.87 7.13
C GLU A 119 38.55 -7.93 5.94
N GLN A 120 39.56 -7.64 5.10
CA GLN A 120 39.44 -6.78 3.92
C GLN A 120 38.68 -7.42 2.74
N VAL A 121 38.39 -8.73 2.78
CA VAL A 121 37.59 -9.43 1.75
C VAL A 121 36.11 -9.01 1.79
N ASN A 122 35.66 -8.30 2.83
CA ASN A 122 34.24 -8.10 3.11
C ASN A 122 33.50 -7.24 2.07
N LEU A 123 34.01 -6.07 1.67
CA LEU A 123 33.23 -5.13 0.85
C LEU A 123 33.09 -5.55 -0.62
N ASN A 124 34.17 -5.98 -1.26
CA ASN A 124 34.13 -6.43 -2.65
C ASN A 124 33.37 -7.76 -2.79
N ALA A 125 33.51 -8.68 -1.83
CA ALA A 125 32.72 -9.92 -1.82
C ALA A 125 31.23 -9.64 -1.56
N ILE A 126 30.89 -8.68 -0.69
CA ILE A 126 29.49 -8.25 -0.49
C ILE A 126 28.93 -7.63 -1.78
N LYS A 127 29.70 -6.77 -2.45
CA LYS A 127 29.28 -6.14 -3.71
C LYS A 127 29.05 -7.20 -4.80
N PHE A 128 30.02 -8.08 -5.01
CA PHE A 128 29.89 -9.18 -5.98
C PHE A 128 28.75 -10.14 -5.63
N ARG A 129 28.55 -10.46 -4.35
CA ARG A 129 27.39 -11.24 -3.87
C ARG A 129 26.08 -10.57 -4.25
N ASN A 130 25.97 -9.26 -4.04
CA ASN A 130 24.76 -8.50 -4.34
C ASN A 130 24.51 -8.41 -5.85
N GLU A 131 25.57 -8.23 -6.66
CA GLU A 131 25.50 -8.26 -8.12
C GLU A 131 25.04 -9.63 -8.62
N LEU A 132 25.66 -10.72 -8.15
CA LEU A 132 25.27 -12.09 -8.49
C LEU A 132 23.82 -12.38 -8.08
N TYR A 133 23.43 -11.96 -6.87
CA TYR A 133 22.06 -12.09 -6.39
C TYR A 133 21.08 -11.35 -7.31
N SER A 134 21.43 -10.14 -7.73
CA SER A 134 20.64 -9.34 -8.68
C SER A 134 20.50 -10.04 -10.03
N SER A 135 21.60 -10.46 -10.64
CA SER A 135 21.58 -11.12 -11.96
C SER A 135 20.82 -12.45 -11.95
N VAL A 136 20.96 -13.27 -10.90
CA VAL A 136 20.19 -14.52 -10.77
C VAL A 136 18.71 -14.23 -10.57
N SER A 137 18.37 -13.23 -9.76
CA SER A 137 16.99 -12.81 -9.55
C SER A 137 16.35 -12.29 -10.84
N GLU A 138 17.08 -11.49 -11.61
CA GLU A 138 16.64 -10.96 -12.90
C GLU A 138 16.41 -12.08 -13.91
N PHE A 139 17.38 -12.99 -14.07
CA PHE A 139 17.25 -14.16 -14.95
C PHE A 139 16.05 -15.03 -14.59
N ILE A 140 15.86 -15.38 -13.32
CA ILE A 140 14.69 -16.15 -12.88
C ILE A 140 13.41 -15.34 -13.11
N GLY A 141 13.49 -14.03 -12.88
CA GLY A 141 12.37 -13.13 -13.00
C GLY A 141 11.81 -13.00 -14.42
N GLU A 142 12.68 -13.03 -15.43
CA GLU A 142 12.33 -13.02 -16.85
C GLU A 142 11.75 -14.37 -17.31
N ASN A 143 12.29 -15.48 -16.81
CA ASN A 143 11.88 -16.82 -17.20
C ASN A 143 10.60 -17.30 -16.50
N ILE A 144 10.37 -16.88 -15.25
CA ILE A 144 9.14 -17.18 -14.49
C ILE A 144 8.28 -15.94 -14.47
N LYS A 145 7.43 -15.78 -15.49
CA LYS A 145 6.51 -14.63 -15.58
C LYS A 145 5.41 -14.70 -14.53
N GLU A 146 5.03 -13.55 -14.00
CA GLU A 146 3.94 -13.47 -13.04
C GLU A 146 2.59 -13.58 -13.76
N PRO A 147 1.65 -14.36 -13.21
CA PRO A 147 0.35 -14.52 -13.82
C PRO A 147 -0.48 -13.24 -13.63
N VAL A 148 -0.65 -12.49 -14.72
CA VAL A 148 -1.34 -11.17 -14.76
C VAL A 148 -2.72 -11.22 -14.13
N LEU A 149 -3.47 -12.29 -14.39
CA LEU A 149 -4.79 -12.51 -13.81
C LEU A 149 -4.75 -12.49 -12.28
N PHE A 150 -3.74 -13.12 -11.66
CA PHE A 150 -3.60 -13.15 -10.20
C PHE A 150 -3.15 -11.81 -9.63
N ILE A 151 -2.35 -11.02 -10.36
CA ILE A 151 -2.03 -9.64 -9.97
C ILE A 151 -3.30 -8.79 -9.94
N PHE A 152 -4.13 -8.91 -10.98
CA PHE A 152 -5.41 -8.21 -11.06
C PHE A 152 -6.37 -8.65 -9.95
N LEU A 153 -6.53 -9.96 -9.75
CA LEU A 153 -7.37 -10.52 -8.67
C LEU A 153 -6.87 -10.10 -7.28
N LEU A 154 -5.55 -10.05 -7.09
CA LEU A 154 -4.95 -9.57 -5.85
C LEU A 154 -5.32 -8.11 -5.62
N ALA A 155 -5.17 -7.23 -6.62
CA ALA A 155 -5.54 -5.82 -6.50
C ALA A 155 -7.03 -5.65 -6.15
N LEU A 156 -7.93 -6.37 -6.82
CA LEU A 156 -9.35 -6.36 -6.48
C LEU A 156 -9.63 -6.86 -5.06
N SER A 157 -8.97 -7.94 -4.64
CA SER A 157 -9.15 -8.53 -3.31
C SER A 157 -8.62 -7.60 -2.20
N GLN A 158 -7.51 -6.93 -2.46
CA GLN A 158 -6.93 -5.91 -1.59
C GLN A 158 -7.84 -4.68 -1.48
N LEU A 159 -8.43 -4.21 -2.59
CA LEU A 159 -9.43 -3.13 -2.56
C LEU A 159 -10.72 -3.55 -1.85
N LEU A 160 -11.16 -4.80 -2.02
CA LEU A 160 -12.28 -5.37 -1.27
C LEU A 160 -11.99 -5.41 0.24
N LEU A 161 -10.79 -5.85 0.62
CA LEU A 161 -10.32 -5.84 2.01
C LEU A 161 -10.30 -4.42 2.57
N ALA A 162 -9.64 -3.50 1.89
CA ALA A 162 -9.52 -2.10 2.31
C ALA A 162 -10.89 -1.43 2.44
N SER A 163 -11.81 -1.70 1.49
CA SER A 163 -13.19 -1.21 1.55
C SER A 163 -13.96 -1.85 2.70
N GLY A 164 -13.91 -3.17 2.87
CA GLY A 164 -14.63 -3.87 3.94
C GLY A 164 -14.17 -3.42 5.33
N ILE A 165 -12.88 -3.57 5.62
CA ILE A 165 -12.32 -3.24 6.94
C ILE A 165 -12.30 -1.72 7.16
N GLY A 166 -11.88 -0.93 6.18
CA GLY A 166 -11.78 0.52 6.32
C GLY A 166 -13.14 1.16 6.56
N LEU A 167 -14.17 0.79 5.79
CA LEU A 167 -15.53 1.31 5.98
C LEU A 167 -16.16 0.76 7.28
N TRP A 168 -15.84 -0.48 7.70
CA TRP A 168 -16.28 -1.02 8.99
C TRP A 168 -15.72 -0.24 10.18
N ILE A 169 -14.41 0.04 10.18
CA ILE A 169 -13.74 0.82 11.23
C ILE A 169 -14.27 2.26 11.21
N GLY A 170 -14.31 2.92 10.04
CA GLY A 170 -14.78 4.30 9.94
C GLY A 170 -16.24 4.49 10.39
N ASN A 171 -17.10 3.49 10.18
CA ASN A 171 -18.46 3.46 10.74
C ASN A 171 -18.52 3.20 12.25
N GLY A 172 -17.47 2.58 12.81
CA GLY A 172 -17.37 2.27 14.23
C GLY A 172 -16.77 3.37 15.09
N ILE A 173 -16.34 4.49 14.50
CA ILE A 173 -15.84 5.63 15.26
C ILE A 173 -17.05 6.35 15.88
N ASP A 174 -17.08 6.40 17.22
CA ASP A 174 -18.22 6.95 17.96
C ASP A 174 -18.16 8.46 18.09
N LYS A 175 -16.99 9.02 18.44
CA LYS A 175 -16.78 10.47 18.56
C LYS A 175 -15.91 11.02 17.44
N ILE A 176 -16.26 12.21 16.94
CA ILE A 176 -15.51 12.90 15.90
C ILE A 176 -14.08 13.28 16.35
N SER A 177 -13.89 13.55 17.64
CA SER A 177 -12.61 13.84 18.28
C SER A 177 -11.62 12.68 18.18
N HIS A 178 -12.10 11.42 18.10
CA HIS A 178 -11.27 10.23 17.96
C HIS A 178 -10.57 10.14 16.60
N LEU A 179 -10.95 10.96 15.62
CA LEU A 179 -10.26 10.98 14.31
C LEU A 179 -8.83 11.54 14.41
N ILE A 180 -8.56 12.41 15.39
CA ILE A 180 -7.22 12.96 15.64
C ILE A 180 -6.24 11.89 16.13
N PRO A 181 -6.52 11.14 17.22
CA PRO A 181 -5.62 10.07 17.65
C PRO A 181 -5.48 8.98 16.57
N VAL A 182 -6.54 8.63 15.84
CA VAL A 182 -6.43 7.67 14.72
C VAL A 182 -5.43 8.16 13.67
N ALA A 183 -5.50 9.44 13.26
CA ALA A 183 -4.55 10.04 12.34
C ALA A 183 -3.12 10.05 12.87
N LEU A 184 -2.95 10.38 14.15
CA LEU A 184 -1.63 10.45 14.78
C LEU A 184 -0.98 9.06 14.89
N VAL A 185 -1.75 8.05 15.31
CA VAL A 185 -1.29 6.66 15.40
C VAL A 185 -0.93 6.12 14.04
N ALA A 186 -1.76 6.35 13.03
CA ALA A 186 -1.49 5.95 11.65
C ALA A 186 -0.16 6.56 11.15
N ALA A 187 0.02 7.86 11.37
CA ALA A 187 1.24 8.56 10.97
C ALA A 187 2.49 8.02 11.70
N ILE A 188 2.41 7.80 13.01
CA ILE A 188 3.54 7.27 13.80
C ILE A 188 3.87 5.85 13.36
N ALA A 189 2.87 4.99 13.17
CA ALA A 189 3.07 3.62 12.73
C ALA A 189 3.75 3.57 11.35
N ASP A 190 3.33 4.43 10.43
CA ASP A 190 3.88 4.51 9.08
C ASP A 190 5.34 5.01 9.10
N ILE A 191 5.61 6.12 9.81
CA ILE A 191 6.96 6.66 9.97
C ILE A 191 7.88 5.63 10.62
N TRP A 192 7.44 4.97 11.69
CA TRP A 192 8.21 3.94 12.37
C TRP A 192 8.50 2.76 11.45
N SER A 193 7.52 2.32 10.65
CA SER A 193 7.70 1.21 9.71
C SER A 193 8.72 1.53 8.62
N VAL A 194 8.73 2.76 8.09
CA VAL A 194 9.70 3.21 7.08
C VAL A 194 11.08 3.44 7.71
N ALA A 195 11.15 4.08 8.88
CA ALA A 195 12.40 4.43 9.55
C ALA A 195 13.15 3.23 10.14
N ALA A 196 12.46 2.18 10.56
CA ALA A 196 13.06 0.94 11.08
C ALA A 196 13.77 0.11 10.00
N GLY A 197 13.89 0.61 8.76
CA GLY A 197 14.58 -0.07 7.66
C GLY A 197 13.82 -1.29 7.13
N ALA A 198 12.57 -1.48 7.55
CA ALA A 198 11.69 -2.52 7.03
C ALA A 198 11.58 -2.36 5.50
N THR A 199 11.47 -1.14 4.97
CA THR A 199 11.45 -0.92 3.52
C THR A 199 12.75 -1.27 2.80
N SER A 200 13.94 -1.20 3.42
CA SER A 200 15.21 -1.55 2.77
C SER A 200 15.59 -3.04 2.88
N ALA A 201 15.18 -3.74 3.94
CA ALA A 201 15.42 -5.17 4.10
C ALA A 201 14.34 -6.05 3.43
N ILE A 202 13.20 -5.45 3.07
CA ILE A 202 11.99 -6.16 2.61
C ILE A 202 11.75 -5.99 1.09
N VAL A 203 12.60 -5.25 0.36
CA VAL A 203 12.49 -5.07 -1.11
C VAL A 203 12.48 -6.41 -1.89
N VAL A 204 12.93 -7.52 -1.29
CA VAL A 204 12.88 -8.88 -1.89
C VAL A 204 12.13 -9.89 -1.02
N SER A 205 11.35 -9.43 -0.03
CA SER A 205 10.60 -10.36 0.83
C SER A 205 9.31 -10.81 0.14
N PRO A 206 9.01 -12.13 0.10
CA PRO A 206 7.76 -12.65 -0.44
C PRO A 206 6.51 -11.99 0.20
N ILE A 207 6.65 -11.49 1.43
CA ILE A 207 5.57 -10.89 2.20
C ILE A 207 5.02 -9.58 1.58
N MET A 208 5.81 -8.89 0.73
CA MET A 208 5.37 -7.66 0.05
C MET A 208 4.16 -7.86 -0.84
N ASN A 209 4.03 -9.05 -1.43
CA ASN A 209 2.89 -9.39 -2.27
C ASN A 209 1.55 -9.37 -1.51
N TYR A 210 1.55 -9.46 -0.18
CA TYR A 210 0.31 -9.36 0.59
C TYR A 210 -0.06 -7.91 0.93
N PHE A 211 0.94 -7.04 1.17
CA PHE A 211 0.74 -5.73 1.77
C PHE A 211 0.79 -4.56 0.80
N PHE A 212 1.24 -4.75 -0.43
CA PHE A 212 1.32 -3.69 -1.42
C PHE A 212 0.44 -3.97 -2.62
N LEU A 213 -0.23 -2.92 -3.12
CA LEU A 213 -0.97 -2.99 -4.38
C LEU A 213 0.00 -2.86 -5.54
N ARG A 214 -0.22 -3.70 -6.55
CA ARG A 214 0.61 -3.79 -7.76
C ARG A 214 -0.18 -3.25 -8.94
N PHE A 215 0.29 -2.13 -9.49
CA PHE A 215 -0.37 -1.42 -10.58
C PHE A 215 0.44 -1.51 -11.87
N PRO A 216 -0.16 -1.94 -13.00
CA PRO A 216 0.48 -1.76 -14.29
C PRO A 216 0.53 -0.26 -14.57
N VAL A 217 1.71 0.32 -14.49
CA VAL A 217 1.92 1.74 -14.78
C VAL A 217 2.72 1.88 -16.07
N PHE A 218 2.47 2.95 -16.80
CA PHE A 218 3.22 3.24 -18.02
C PHE A 218 4.70 3.42 -17.74
N GLY A 219 5.55 3.10 -18.72
CA GLY A 219 6.97 3.40 -18.66
C GLY A 219 7.75 2.52 -17.69
N SER A 220 7.20 1.36 -17.31
CA SER A 220 7.87 0.35 -16.50
C SER A 220 7.58 -1.04 -17.04
N SER A 221 8.64 -1.78 -17.35
CA SER A 221 8.61 -3.21 -17.68
C SER A 221 8.18 -4.07 -16.48
N SER A 222 8.44 -3.60 -15.26
CA SER A 222 7.98 -4.21 -14.01
C SER A 222 6.66 -3.60 -13.51
N ILE A 223 5.92 -4.32 -12.66
CA ILE A 223 4.71 -3.80 -11.99
C ILE A 223 5.14 -3.36 -10.57
N PRO A 224 5.35 -2.04 -10.34
CA PRO A 224 5.97 -1.56 -9.11
C PRO A 224 5.02 -1.62 -7.90
N TYR A 225 5.63 -1.70 -6.72
CA TYR A 225 4.97 -1.54 -5.42
C TYR A 225 4.98 -0.06 -5.04
N LEU A 226 3.96 0.68 -5.45
CA LEU A 226 3.91 2.13 -5.24
C LEU A 226 3.17 2.51 -3.96
N ILE A 227 2.11 1.78 -3.62
CA ILE A 227 1.16 2.16 -2.56
C ILE A 227 0.78 0.93 -1.75
N GLY A 228 0.75 1.09 -0.43
CA GLY A 228 0.39 0.04 0.52
C GLY A 228 -1.12 -0.22 0.56
N LEU A 229 -1.48 -1.47 0.86
CA LEU A 229 -2.83 -1.88 1.23
C LEU A 229 -3.35 -1.05 2.41
N THR A 230 -2.49 -0.81 3.39
CA THR A 230 -2.79 -0.03 4.60
C THR A 230 -3.19 1.40 4.26
N ASP A 231 -2.60 2.00 3.22
CA ASP A 231 -2.93 3.35 2.79
C ASP A 231 -4.38 3.43 2.29
N TYR A 232 -4.82 2.45 1.49
CA TYR A 232 -6.21 2.36 1.05
C TYR A 232 -7.18 2.01 2.18
N LEU A 233 -6.74 1.22 3.15
CA LEU A 233 -7.53 0.92 4.35
C LEU A 233 -7.78 2.21 5.15
N PHE A 234 -6.74 2.99 5.44
CA PHE A 234 -6.88 4.27 6.14
C PHE A 234 -7.63 5.31 5.33
N PHE A 235 -7.46 5.33 4.00
CA PHE A 235 -8.34 6.10 3.12
C PHE A 235 -9.80 5.74 3.37
N GLY A 236 -10.15 4.45 3.39
CA GLY A 236 -11.50 3.98 3.69
C GLY A 236 -12.02 4.43 5.06
N ILE A 237 -11.17 4.40 6.11
CA ILE A 237 -11.50 4.87 7.45
C ILE A 237 -11.87 6.36 7.43
N PHE A 238 -10.97 7.22 6.95
CA PHE A 238 -11.18 8.67 6.94
C PHE A 238 -12.30 9.08 5.98
N PHE A 239 -12.41 8.40 4.84
CA PHE A 239 -13.49 8.61 3.89
C PHE A 239 -14.85 8.31 4.54
N GLN A 240 -15.02 7.14 5.18
CA GLN A 240 -16.29 6.78 5.82
C GLN A 240 -16.59 7.67 7.03
N ALA A 241 -15.58 8.05 7.81
CA ALA A 241 -15.75 9.03 8.87
C ALA A 241 -16.24 10.37 8.34
N SER A 242 -15.74 10.82 7.18
CA SER A 242 -16.19 12.07 6.55
C SER A 242 -17.67 12.02 6.13
N VAL A 243 -18.16 10.84 5.73
CA VAL A 243 -19.58 10.60 5.42
C VAL A 243 -20.39 10.62 6.72
N ARG A 244 -19.98 9.86 7.73
CA ARG A 244 -20.69 9.70 9.01
C ARG A 244 -20.87 11.04 9.75
N TYR A 245 -19.81 11.85 9.81
CA TYR A 245 -19.83 13.14 10.51
C TYR A 245 -20.15 14.33 9.61
N ASN A 246 -20.57 14.09 8.37
CA ASN A 246 -20.91 15.13 7.39
C ASN A 246 -19.81 16.21 7.23
N LEU A 247 -18.54 15.78 7.17
CA LEU A 247 -17.37 16.67 7.05
C LEU A 247 -17.16 17.23 5.62
N GLY A 248 -18.04 16.86 4.68
CA GLY A 248 -17.93 17.19 3.27
C GLY A 248 -17.13 16.13 2.49
N VAL A 249 -17.86 15.24 1.81
CA VAL A 249 -17.29 14.08 1.12
C VAL A 249 -16.33 14.49 -0.02
N VAL A 250 -16.73 15.43 -0.87
CA VAL A 250 -15.93 15.86 -2.03
C VAL A 250 -14.60 16.45 -1.58
N LYS A 251 -14.64 17.36 -0.61
CA LYS A 251 -13.46 18.01 -0.03
C LYS A 251 -12.51 16.99 0.58
N ASN A 252 -13.01 16.08 1.43
CA ASN A 252 -12.17 15.09 2.08
C ASN A 252 -11.62 14.06 1.09
N THR A 253 -12.39 13.66 0.09
CA THR A 253 -11.91 12.79 -0.99
C THR A 253 -10.72 13.43 -1.72
N PHE A 254 -10.82 14.72 -2.03
CA PHE A 254 -9.72 15.45 -2.67
C PHE A 254 -8.48 15.54 -1.77
N LEU A 255 -8.64 15.91 -0.49
CA LEU A 255 -7.53 16.01 0.47
C LEU A 255 -6.83 14.66 0.68
N LEU A 256 -7.60 13.58 0.81
CA LEU A 256 -7.07 12.24 0.96
C LEU A 256 -6.43 11.72 -0.34
N ALA A 257 -6.99 12.03 -1.52
CA ALA A 257 -6.35 11.69 -2.79
C ALA A 257 -5.02 12.45 -2.96
N LEU A 258 -4.97 13.72 -2.55
CA LEU A 258 -3.77 14.55 -2.64
C LEU A 258 -2.60 13.98 -1.83
N SER A 259 -2.85 13.32 -0.69
CA SER A 259 -1.76 12.68 0.07
C SER A 259 -1.05 11.59 -0.73
N PHE A 260 -1.78 10.76 -1.49
CA PHE A 260 -1.16 9.78 -2.38
C PHE A 260 -0.37 10.44 -3.51
N LEU A 261 -0.92 11.49 -4.13
CA LEU A 261 -0.26 12.15 -5.26
C LEU A 261 1.04 12.81 -4.84
N VAL A 262 1.07 13.45 -3.66
CA VAL A 262 2.27 14.06 -3.12
C VAL A 262 3.33 12.99 -2.85
N THR A 263 3.00 11.90 -2.16
CA THR A 263 4.01 10.87 -1.84
C THR A 263 4.55 10.16 -3.07
N VAL A 264 3.69 9.81 -4.03
CA VAL A 264 4.11 9.20 -5.30
C VAL A 264 4.96 10.18 -6.12
N ALA A 265 4.62 11.46 -6.16
CA ALA A 265 5.44 12.47 -6.84
C ALA A 265 6.83 12.61 -6.20
N PHE A 266 6.92 12.66 -4.87
CA PHE A 266 8.21 12.72 -4.17
C PHE A 266 9.07 11.48 -4.42
N ALA A 267 8.45 10.29 -4.42
CA ALA A 267 9.16 9.05 -4.70
C ALA A 267 9.73 9.02 -6.13
N LEU A 268 8.95 9.44 -7.13
CA LEU A 268 9.34 9.32 -8.54
C LEU A 268 10.26 10.45 -9.03
N PHE A 269 10.00 11.70 -8.62
CA PHE A 269 10.75 12.85 -9.13
C PHE A 269 11.96 13.23 -8.29
N TYR A 270 11.95 12.88 -6.99
CA TYR A 270 13.03 13.22 -6.06
C TYR A 270 13.74 11.99 -5.48
N GLY A 271 13.28 10.77 -5.79
CA GLY A 271 13.84 9.53 -5.25
C GLY A 271 13.59 9.36 -3.75
N LEU A 272 12.66 10.12 -3.16
CA LEU A 272 12.37 10.12 -1.73
C LEU A 272 11.06 9.37 -1.47
N GLY A 273 11.17 8.12 -1.02
CA GLY A 273 10.02 7.32 -0.60
C GLY A 273 9.42 7.85 0.71
N LEU A 274 8.33 8.61 0.60
CA LEU A 274 7.66 9.20 1.76
C LEU A 274 6.48 8.33 2.25
N PRO A 275 6.31 8.15 3.57
CA PRO A 275 5.14 7.48 4.15
C PRO A 275 3.86 8.28 3.84
N VAL A 276 2.78 7.60 3.43
CA VAL A 276 1.53 8.24 2.96
C VAL A 276 0.65 8.69 4.13
N LEU A 277 0.57 7.89 5.20
CA LEU A 277 -0.35 8.11 6.31
C LEU A 277 -0.09 9.42 7.08
N PRO A 278 1.15 9.91 7.25
CA PRO A 278 1.40 11.23 7.81
C PRO A 278 0.76 12.36 7.01
N PHE A 279 0.88 12.34 5.68
CA PHE A 279 0.25 13.35 4.82
C PHE A 279 -1.27 13.21 4.81
N MET A 280 -1.76 11.97 4.79
CA MET A 280 -3.20 11.69 4.83
C MET A 280 -3.84 12.21 6.12
N GLY A 281 -3.25 11.87 7.27
CA GLY A 281 -3.69 12.33 8.58
C GLY A 281 -3.60 13.85 8.69
N LEU A 282 -2.48 14.45 8.25
CA LEU A 282 -2.30 15.90 8.25
C LEU A 282 -3.34 16.62 7.41
N PHE A 283 -3.53 16.24 6.14
CA PHE A 283 -4.48 16.89 5.24
C PHE A 283 -5.92 16.72 5.71
N PHE A 284 -6.28 15.54 6.23
CA PHE A 284 -7.60 15.30 6.79
C PHE A 284 -7.85 16.17 8.04
N VAL A 285 -6.92 16.19 9.00
CA VAL A 285 -7.08 16.97 10.23
C VAL A 285 -7.09 18.47 9.93
N LEU A 286 -6.12 18.98 9.16
CA LEU A 286 -6.04 20.39 8.74
C LEU A 286 -7.30 20.82 8.00
N GLY A 287 -7.79 19.97 7.09
CA GLY A 287 -9.03 20.19 6.36
C GLY A 287 -10.24 20.36 7.26
N ASN A 288 -10.27 19.72 8.43
CA ASN A 288 -11.44 19.68 9.30
C ASN A 288 -11.22 20.32 10.69
N LEU A 289 -10.15 21.09 10.90
CA LEU A 289 -9.79 21.67 12.22
C LEU A 289 -10.94 22.36 12.95
N LYS A 290 -11.78 23.10 12.23
CA LYS A 290 -12.92 23.83 12.82
C LYS A 290 -13.98 22.92 13.42
N LEU A 291 -14.09 21.70 12.88
CA LEU A 291 -15.08 20.68 13.25
C LEU A 291 -14.51 19.66 14.22
N LEU A 292 -13.21 19.36 14.15
CA LEU A 292 -12.49 18.45 15.04
C LEU A 292 -12.11 19.13 16.37
N LYS A 293 -13.12 19.57 17.13
CA LYS A 293 -12.88 20.12 18.48
C LYS A 293 -12.65 18.98 19.47
N ILE A 294 -11.59 19.11 20.27
CA ILE A 294 -11.28 18.17 21.35
C ILE A 294 -11.81 18.76 22.65
N ASP A 295 -12.78 18.06 23.25
CA ASP A 295 -13.29 18.41 24.58
C ASP A 295 -12.24 18.14 25.65
N LYS A 296 -12.31 18.86 26.77
CA LYS A 296 -11.32 18.73 27.86
C LYS A 296 -11.26 17.32 28.44
N GLU A 297 -12.38 16.60 28.43
CA GLU A 297 -12.51 15.22 28.90
C GLU A 297 -11.80 14.26 27.94
N ASP A 298 -12.03 14.40 26.64
CA ASP A 298 -11.39 13.60 25.59
C ASP A 298 -9.86 13.78 25.54
N LYS A 299 -9.32 14.93 25.98
CA LYS A 299 -7.85 15.15 26.00
C LYS A 299 -7.12 14.10 26.85
N LYS A 300 -7.69 13.70 27.99
CA LYS A 300 -7.06 12.71 28.88
C LYS A 300 -7.07 11.33 28.22
N GLU A 301 -8.20 10.94 27.63
CA GLU A 301 -8.35 9.68 26.91
C GLU A 301 -7.39 9.60 25.71
N ILE A 302 -7.32 10.66 24.90
CA ILE A 302 -6.40 10.78 23.77
C ILE A 302 -4.95 10.66 24.25
N LEU A 303 -4.57 11.40 25.29
CA LEU A 303 -3.20 11.36 25.82
C LEU A 303 -2.84 9.95 26.33
N LEU A 304 -3.73 9.31 27.08
CA LEU A 304 -3.50 7.98 27.63
C LEU A 304 -3.41 6.92 26.52
N PHE A 305 -4.24 7.03 25.49
CA PHE A 305 -4.16 6.19 24.30
C PHE A 305 -2.85 6.38 23.54
N MET A 306 -2.40 7.62 23.35
CA MET A 306 -1.11 7.92 22.71
C MET A 306 0.07 7.38 23.52
N LEU A 307 0.04 7.50 24.85
CA LEU A 307 1.07 6.95 25.73
C LEU A 307 1.11 5.42 25.68
N ALA A 308 -0.06 4.76 25.69
CA ALA A 308 -0.14 3.30 25.58
C ALA A 308 0.44 2.82 24.25
N ILE A 309 0.11 3.48 23.15
CA ILE A 309 0.66 3.14 21.82
C ILE A 309 2.15 3.41 21.75
N GLY A 310 2.62 4.56 22.25
CA GLY A 310 4.05 4.86 22.33
C GLY A 310 4.83 3.80 23.13
N LEU A 311 4.25 3.31 24.23
CA LEU A 311 4.82 2.23 25.03
C LEU A 311 4.88 0.92 24.25
N VAL A 312 3.81 0.55 23.52
CA VAL A 312 3.80 -0.65 22.66
C VAL A 312 4.89 -0.56 21.60
N PHE A 313 5.01 0.55 20.88
CA PHE A 313 6.08 0.73 19.88
C PHE A 313 7.48 0.67 20.50
N THR A 314 7.65 1.25 21.69
CA THR A 314 8.93 1.20 22.41
C THR A 314 9.28 -0.23 22.80
N LEU A 315 8.33 -1.00 23.33
CA LEU A 315 8.52 -2.41 23.67
C LEU A 315 8.87 -3.23 22.42
N ILE A 316 8.11 -3.09 21.33
CA ILE A 316 8.39 -3.79 20.07
C ILE A 316 9.81 -3.46 19.59
N THR A 317 10.19 -2.18 19.59
CA THR A 317 11.53 -1.75 19.17
C THR A 317 12.62 -2.32 20.07
N PHE A 318 12.38 -2.44 21.37
CA PHE A 318 13.33 -3.02 22.32
C PHE A 318 13.52 -4.53 22.10
N PHE A 319 12.43 -5.28 21.85
CA PHE A 319 12.49 -6.73 21.60
C PHE A 319 12.95 -7.11 20.18
N MET A 320 12.93 -6.16 19.23
CA MET A 320 13.42 -6.38 17.86
C MET A 320 14.93 -6.10 17.69
N LYS A 321 15.59 -5.51 18.69
CA LYS A 321 17.06 -5.38 18.76
C LYS A 321 17.69 -6.65 19.30
#